data_AF-A0A7M3WCQ8-F1
#
_entry.id   AF-A0A7M3WCQ8-F1
#
_cell.length_a   1.000
_cell.length_b   1.000
_cell.length_c   1.000
_cell.angle_alpha   90.00
_cell.angle_beta   90.00
_cell.angle_gamma   90.00
#
_symmetry.space_group_name_H-M   'P 1'
#
loop_
_entity.id
_entity.type
_entity.pdbx_description
1 polymer ?
#
loop_
_entity_poly.entity_id
_entity_poly.type
_entity_poly.pdbx_seq_one_letter_code
_entity_poly.pdbx_strand_id
1 'polypeptide(L)'
;MMSDDSKFNSNVDESVSPSKIRSRNKRRILGFLSEGRSTVGEIASATGIRVPHASAEIRRLRNATLVDSDMPAGSRGAKLHLTEAGWLAIKSDELALASEALPISREEGNYCILFRDGPNLLLGLLAQPSSPLIPIPDRPPPETEVDHFSSGIEGVPWSWAVLKERTPRWIDLTTNEYRISPPVYDKGKIETFSESESIIGIVRAKLLDEERPIAVAPGKWFSGPTHRPKPPLPESSMHRGQWILARCHELAPDIRPVSPGVAVASERLHRSMLA
;
A
#
# COMPACT_ATOMS: atom_id res chain seq x y z
N MET A 1 0.88 8.25 -59.96
CA MET A 1 1.89 7.58 -59.12
C MET A 1 2.20 8.56 -58.00
N MET A 2 1.58 8.44 -56.81
CA MET A 2 1.97 7.55 -55.68
C MET A 2 3.43 7.86 -55.27
N SER A 3 3.76 8.31 -54.05
CA SER A 3 3.17 8.09 -52.71
C SER A 3 3.56 9.30 -51.82
N ASP A 4 2.69 9.91 -51.00
CA ASP A 4 1.97 9.49 -49.78
C ASP A 4 2.84 9.43 -48.50
N ASP A 5 2.57 10.44 -47.66
CA ASP A 5 2.61 10.57 -46.20
C ASP A 5 3.66 9.85 -45.33
N SER A 6 4.34 10.66 -44.51
CA SER A 6 4.52 10.34 -43.08
C SER A 6 4.80 11.62 -42.29
N LYS A 7 3.73 12.37 -41.99
CA LYS A 7 3.74 13.27 -40.83
C LYS A 7 3.78 12.39 -39.58
N PHE A 8 4.93 12.33 -38.93
CA PHE A 8 5.05 11.87 -37.55
C PHE A 8 4.21 12.81 -36.69
N ASN A 9 2.95 12.45 -36.45
CA ASN A 9 2.21 12.95 -35.31
C ASN A 9 2.89 12.35 -34.08
N SER A 10 3.80 13.11 -33.47
CA SER A 10 4.15 12.96 -32.07
C SER A 10 2.83 13.09 -31.29
N ASN A 11 2.28 11.95 -30.84
CA ASN A 11 1.16 11.95 -29.92
C ASN A 11 1.59 12.79 -28.72
N VAL A 12 0.89 13.92 -28.60
CA VAL A 12 0.85 14.77 -27.42
C VAL A 12 0.63 13.86 -26.22
N ASP A 13 1.51 13.95 -25.23
CA ASP A 13 1.21 13.52 -23.87
C ASP A 13 -0.04 14.31 -23.43
N GLU A 14 -1.22 13.77 -23.75
CA GLU A 14 -2.42 14.09 -23.02
C GLU A 14 -2.09 13.76 -21.58
N SER A 15 -2.02 14.77 -20.73
CA SER A 15 -2.03 14.62 -19.28
C SER A 15 -3.34 13.93 -18.89
N VAL A 16 -3.41 12.61 -19.07
CA VAL A 16 -4.56 11.80 -18.72
C VAL A 16 -4.68 11.90 -17.22
N SER A 17 -5.71 12.63 -16.78
CA SER A 17 -5.98 12.78 -15.36
C SER A 17 -6.11 11.39 -14.71
N PRO A 18 -5.50 11.18 -13.54
CA PRO A 18 -5.57 9.90 -12.84
C PRO A 18 -7.01 9.42 -12.69
N SER A 19 -7.29 8.19 -13.15
CA SER A 19 -8.65 7.64 -13.17
C SER A 19 -8.91 6.74 -11.96
N LYS A 20 -9.98 7.06 -11.21
CA LYS A 20 -10.40 6.30 -10.02
C LYS A 20 -11.26 5.09 -10.39
N ILE A 21 -10.90 3.91 -9.86
CA ILE A 21 -11.70 2.70 -9.93
C ILE A 21 -12.92 2.84 -9.02
N ARG A 22 -14.12 2.94 -9.61
CA ARG A 22 -15.38 3.09 -8.86
C ARG A 22 -15.92 1.78 -8.28
N SER A 23 -15.64 0.64 -8.92
CA SER A 23 -16.11 -0.67 -8.46
C SER A 23 -15.19 -1.22 -7.36
N ARG A 24 -15.75 -1.43 -6.16
CA ARG A 24 -15.04 -2.04 -5.03
C ARG A 24 -14.52 -3.44 -5.38
N ASN A 25 -15.34 -4.26 -6.03
CA ASN A 25 -14.96 -5.63 -6.41
C ASN A 25 -13.84 -5.62 -7.45
N LYS A 26 -13.90 -4.72 -8.44
CA LYS A 26 -12.82 -4.50 -9.41
C LYS A 26 -11.51 -4.17 -8.70
N ARG A 27 -11.52 -3.19 -7.79
CA ARG A 27 -10.32 -2.78 -7.04
C ARG A 27 -9.76 -3.94 -6.21
N ARG A 28 -10.61 -4.67 -5.48
CA ARG A 28 -10.20 -5.85 -4.69
C ARG A 28 -9.50 -6.91 -5.53
N ILE A 29 -10.10 -7.29 -6.66
CA ILE A 29 -9.55 -8.33 -7.53
C ILE A 29 -8.22 -7.88 -8.14
N LEU A 30 -8.17 -6.66 -8.68
CA LEU A 30 -6.95 -6.11 -9.28
C LEU A 30 -5.83 -5.96 -8.23
N GLY A 31 -6.16 -5.44 -7.05
CA GLY A 31 -5.23 -5.31 -5.93
C GLY A 31 -4.67 -6.65 -5.47
N PHE A 32 -5.48 -7.71 -5.40
CA PHE A 32 -4.97 -9.04 -5.07
C PHE A 32 -4.10 -9.63 -6.18
N LEU A 33 -4.49 -9.49 -7.45
CA LEU A 33 -3.70 -9.99 -8.59
C LEU A 33 -2.37 -9.23 -8.78
N SER A 34 -2.25 -8.04 -8.20
CA SER A 34 -1.00 -7.29 -8.17
C SER A 34 0.09 -7.95 -7.30
N GLU A 35 -0.27 -8.89 -6.43
CA GLU A 35 0.68 -9.69 -5.63
C GLU A 35 1.16 -10.93 -6.38
N GLY A 36 0.45 -11.35 -7.43
CA GLY A 36 0.82 -12.52 -8.22
C GLY A 36 -0.37 -13.25 -8.83
N ARG A 37 -0.04 -14.31 -9.57
CA ARG A 37 -1.03 -15.10 -10.30
C ARG A 37 -1.83 -15.99 -9.36
N SER A 38 -3.14 -16.10 -9.58
CA SER A 38 -4.03 -16.89 -8.70
C SER A 38 -5.24 -17.44 -9.46
N THR A 39 -5.88 -18.47 -8.92
CA THR A 39 -7.12 -19.02 -9.49
C THR A 39 -8.35 -18.22 -9.07
N VAL A 40 -9.48 -18.37 -9.78
CA VAL A 40 -10.75 -17.71 -9.43
C VAL A 40 -11.17 -18.00 -7.99
N GLY A 41 -11.00 -19.23 -7.52
CA GLY A 41 -11.36 -19.65 -6.16
C GLY A 41 -10.50 -18.98 -5.09
N GLU A 42 -9.18 -18.91 -5.33
CA GLU A 42 -8.23 -18.21 -4.45
C GLU A 42 -8.54 -16.72 -4.38
N ILE A 43 -8.82 -16.08 -5.53
CA ILE A 43 -9.21 -14.66 -5.58
C ILE A 43 -10.49 -14.42 -4.80
N ALA A 44 -11.51 -15.25 -5.01
CA ALA A 44 -12.79 -15.15 -4.31
C ALA A 44 -12.62 -15.25 -2.78
N SER A 45 -11.84 -16.24 -2.32
CA SER A 45 -11.53 -16.44 -0.91
C SER A 45 -10.76 -15.26 -0.32
N ALA A 46 -9.68 -14.82 -0.97
CA ALA A 46 -8.82 -13.75 -0.46
C ALA A 46 -9.48 -12.36 -0.47
N THR A 47 -10.41 -12.12 -1.39
CA THR A 47 -11.14 -10.84 -1.49
C THR A 47 -12.46 -10.81 -0.71
N GLY A 48 -12.87 -11.95 -0.14
CA GLY A 48 -14.16 -12.13 0.52
C GLY A 48 -15.36 -12.02 -0.43
N ILE A 49 -15.17 -12.18 -1.74
CA ILE A 49 -16.22 -12.10 -2.75
C ILE A 49 -16.73 -13.51 -3.03
N ARG A 50 -18.06 -13.73 -3.01
CA ARG A 50 -18.62 -15.04 -3.38
C ARG A 50 -18.23 -15.41 -4.81
N VAL A 51 -17.88 -16.68 -5.01
CA VAL A 51 -17.35 -17.20 -6.29
C VAL A 51 -18.17 -16.79 -7.52
N PRO A 52 -19.52 -16.82 -7.54
CA PRO A 52 -20.30 -16.39 -8.71
C PRO A 52 -20.08 -14.92 -9.07
N HIS A 53 -19.99 -14.03 -8.09
CA HIS A 53 -19.76 -12.60 -8.30
C HIS A 53 -18.31 -12.33 -8.71
N ALA A 54 -17.34 -13.01 -8.09
CA ALA A 54 -15.93 -12.92 -8.48
C ALA A 54 -15.75 -13.36 -9.94
N SER A 55 -16.38 -14.46 -10.34
CA SER A 55 -16.32 -14.99 -11.70
C SER A 55 -16.92 -14.03 -12.72
N ALA A 56 -18.08 -13.43 -12.41
CA ALA A 56 -18.72 -12.43 -13.26
C ALA A 56 -17.86 -11.17 -13.42
N GLU A 57 -17.27 -10.67 -12.33
CA GLU A 57 -16.39 -9.50 -12.38
C GLU A 57 -15.10 -9.81 -13.15
N ILE A 58 -14.47 -10.97 -12.93
CA ILE A 58 -13.30 -11.42 -13.70
C ILE A 58 -13.61 -11.50 -15.20
N ARG A 59 -14.80 -11.98 -15.57
CA ARG A 59 -15.24 -11.97 -16.99
C ARG A 59 -15.29 -10.55 -17.54
N ARG A 60 -15.81 -9.58 -16.79
CA ARG A 60 -15.80 -8.16 -17.19
C ARG A 60 -14.38 -7.60 -17.30
N LEU A 61 -13.49 -7.95 -16.36
CA LEU A 61 -12.09 -7.50 -16.38
C LEU A 61 -11.33 -8.07 -17.58
N ARG A 62 -11.60 -9.31 -17.97
CA ARG A 62 -11.04 -9.91 -19.20
C ARG A 62 -11.57 -9.22 -20.46
N ASN A 63 -12.87 -8.97 -20.52
CA ASN A 63 -13.48 -8.22 -21.64
C ASN A 63 -12.92 -6.80 -21.76
N ALA A 64 -12.54 -6.18 -20.64
CA ALA A 64 -11.88 -4.88 -20.57
C ALA A 64 -10.34 -4.97 -20.70
N THR A 65 -9.80 -6.13 -21.09
CA THR A 65 -8.37 -6.41 -21.28
C THR A 65 -7.46 -6.10 -20.08
N LEU A 66 -8.01 -6.06 -18.85
CA LEU A 66 -7.26 -5.76 -17.62
C LEU A 66 -6.64 -7.01 -16.98
N VAL A 67 -7.20 -8.18 -17.27
CA VAL A 67 -6.78 -9.47 -16.69
C VAL A 67 -6.78 -10.52 -17.78
N ASP A 68 -5.77 -11.39 -17.76
CA ASP A 68 -5.67 -12.54 -18.64
C ASP A 68 -5.40 -13.84 -17.87
N SER A 69 -5.58 -14.99 -18.52
CA SER A 69 -5.33 -16.32 -17.95
C SER A 69 -4.33 -17.12 -18.77
N ASP A 70 -3.57 -17.97 -18.07
CA ASP A 70 -2.66 -18.93 -18.70
C ASP A 70 -3.35 -20.01 -19.56
N MET A 71 -4.64 -20.22 -19.32
CA MET A 71 -5.47 -21.19 -20.03
C MET A 71 -6.73 -20.53 -20.61
N PRO A 72 -7.40 -21.19 -21.57
CA PRO A 72 -8.67 -20.73 -22.11
C PRO A 72 -9.72 -20.54 -21.01
N ALA A 73 -10.62 -19.59 -21.23
CA ALA A 73 -11.70 -19.28 -20.31
C ALA A 73 -12.54 -20.52 -19.97
N GLY A 74 -12.79 -20.76 -18.67
CA GLY A 74 -13.58 -21.91 -18.20
C GLY A 74 -12.73 -23.15 -17.86
N SER A 75 -11.43 -23.13 -18.15
CA SER A 75 -10.51 -24.19 -17.74
C SER A 75 -10.35 -24.22 -16.22
N ARG A 76 -10.51 -25.40 -15.61
CA ARG A 76 -10.32 -25.58 -14.17
C ARG A 76 -8.84 -25.37 -13.83
N GLY A 77 -8.57 -24.53 -12.83
CA GLY A 77 -7.21 -24.25 -12.37
C GLY A 77 -6.47 -23.15 -13.14
N ALA A 78 -7.14 -22.43 -14.05
CA ALA A 78 -6.54 -21.29 -14.76
C ALA A 78 -6.05 -20.23 -13.77
N LYS A 79 -4.77 -19.87 -13.88
CA LYS A 79 -4.16 -18.80 -13.11
C LYS A 79 -4.30 -17.49 -13.86
N LEU A 80 -4.96 -16.56 -13.21
CA LEU A 80 -5.20 -15.21 -13.70
C LEU A 80 -4.03 -14.31 -13.33
N HIS A 81 -3.74 -13.34 -14.18
CA HIS A 81 -2.70 -12.34 -13.96
C HIS A 81 -3.12 -10.99 -14.57
N LEU A 82 -2.53 -9.91 -14.07
CA LEU A 82 -2.73 -8.58 -14.64
C LEU A 82 -2.05 -8.47 -15.99
N THR A 83 -2.74 -7.86 -16.95
CA THR A 83 -2.14 -7.36 -18.19
C THR A 83 -1.47 -6.01 -17.93
N GLU A 84 -0.75 -5.49 -18.92
CA GLU A 84 -0.20 -4.12 -18.86
C GLU A 84 -1.28 -3.06 -18.59
N ALA A 85 -2.42 -3.14 -19.30
CA ALA A 85 -3.56 -2.26 -19.06
C ALA A 85 -4.12 -2.41 -17.64
N GLY A 86 -4.12 -3.62 -17.08
CA GLY A 86 -4.47 -3.88 -15.68
C GLY A 86 -3.54 -3.17 -14.70
N TRP A 87 -2.23 -3.25 -14.94
CA TRP A 87 -1.23 -2.55 -14.13
C TRP A 87 -1.37 -1.03 -14.21
N LEU A 88 -1.57 -0.48 -15.41
CA LEU A 88 -1.79 0.95 -15.61
C LEU A 88 -3.07 1.43 -14.91
N ALA A 89 -4.14 0.65 -14.95
CA ALA A 89 -5.39 0.98 -14.25
C ALA A 89 -5.24 1.02 -12.72
N ILE A 90 -4.42 0.14 -12.14
CA ILE A 90 -4.10 0.19 -10.70
C ILE A 90 -3.26 1.44 -10.40
N LYS A 91 -2.21 1.70 -11.18
CA LYS A 91 -1.36 2.87 -10.99
C LYS A 91 -2.16 4.17 -11.09
N SER A 92 -3.07 4.28 -12.06
CA SER A 92 -3.92 5.47 -12.21
C SER A 92 -4.88 5.65 -11.04
N ASP A 93 -5.39 4.56 -10.47
CA ASP A 93 -6.27 4.60 -9.29
C ASP A 93 -5.52 5.01 -8.03
N GLU A 94 -4.31 4.49 -7.82
CA GLU A 94 -3.45 4.86 -6.70
C GLU A 94 -3.05 6.34 -6.78
N LEU A 95 -2.72 6.83 -7.98
CA LEU A 95 -2.47 8.26 -8.23
C LEU A 95 -3.69 9.12 -7.90
N ALA A 96 -4.87 8.73 -8.37
CA ALA A 96 -6.11 9.47 -8.11
C ALA A 96 -6.41 9.56 -6.60
N LEU A 97 -6.16 8.47 -5.86
CA LEU A 97 -6.31 8.43 -4.40
C LEU A 97 -5.26 9.28 -3.68
N ALA A 98 -4.03 9.33 -4.20
CA ALA A 98 -2.98 10.16 -3.62
C ALA A 98 -3.24 11.66 -3.83
N SER A 99 -3.76 12.05 -5.00
CA SER A 99 -4.15 13.43 -5.28
C SER A 99 -5.26 13.93 -4.34
N GLU A 100 -6.12 13.04 -3.82
CA GLU A 100 -7.16 13.39 -2.83
C GLU A 100 -6.58 13.75 -1.45
N ALA A 101 -5.30 13.44 -1.18
CA ALA A 101 -4.63 13.75 0.09
C ALA A 101 -3.99 15.15 0.11
N LEU A 102 -4.21 15.98 -0.91
CA LEU A 102 -3.78 17.37 -0.94
C LEU A 102 -4.72 18.26 -0.10
N PRO A 103 -4.19 19.28 0.62
CA PRO A 103 -2.76 19.62 0.73
C PRO A 103 -2.01 18.64 1.64
N ILE A 104 -0.74 18.37 1.30
CA ILE A 104 0.14 17.55 2.15
C ILE A 104 0.47 18.34 3.42
N SER A 105 0.02 17.86 4.58
CA SER A 105 0.34 18.45 5.88
C SER A 105 1.59 17.81 6.46
N ARG A 106 2.72 18.54 6.42
CA ARG A 106 4.02 18.05 6.92
C ARG A 106 4.15 18.14 8.44
N GLU A 107 3.29 18.90 9.09
CA GLU A 107 3.30 19.10 10.54
C GLU A 107 2.50 18.02 11.29
N GLU A 108 1.47 17.46 10.64
CA GLU A 108 0.59 16.46 11.24
C GLU A 108 1.23 15.05 11.31
N GLY A 109 2.15 14.75 10.39
CA GLY A 109 2.99 13.56 10.49
C GLY A 109 3.49 13.00 9.17
N ASN A 110 4.23 11.91 9.26
CA ASN A 110 4.98 11.34 8.12
C ASN A 110 4.17 10.33 7.30
N TYR A 111 3.00 9.90 7.79
CA TYR A 111 2.21 8.84 7.20
C TYR A 111 0.75 9.26 7.05
N CYS A 112 0.09 8.77 6.00
CA CYS A 112 -1.34 8.99 5.76
C CYS A 112 -1.98 7.71 5.21
N ILE A 113 -3.23 7.43 5.58
CA ILE A 113 -4.00 6.38 4.92
C ILE A 113 -4.67 6.99 3.69
N LEU A 114 -4.23 6.63 2.48
CA LEU A 114 -4.85 7.10 1.24
C LEU A 114 -6.13 6.32 0.94
N PHE A 115 -6.11 5.02 1.22
CA PHE A 115 -7.26 4.15 1.01
C PHE A 115 -7.21 2.95 1.94
N ARG A 116 -8.40 2.46 2.31
CA ARG A 116 -8.56 1.27 3.13
C ARG A 116 -9.66 0.38 2.60
N ASP A 117 -9.38 -0.92 2.53
CA ASP A 117 -10.38 -1.94 2.28
C ASP A 117 -10.09 -3.22 3.07
N GLY A 118 -10.82 -3.40 4.17
CA GLY A 118 -10.55 -4.46 5.15
C GLY A 118 -9.13 -4.32 5.72
N PRO A 119 -8.29 -5.37 5.66
CA PRO A 119 -6.91 -5.32 6.12
C PRO A 119 -5.95 -4.69 5.10
N ASN A 120 -6.37 -4.45 3.86
CA ASN A 120 -5.52 -3.87 2.82
C ASN A 120 -5.53 -2.34 2.89
N LEU A 121 -4.34 -1.76 2.90
CA LEU A 121 -4.13 -0.31 2.99
C LEU A 121 -3.31 0.18 1.80
N LEU A 122 -3.62 1.39 1.36
CA LEU A 122 -2.73 2.22 0.57
C LEU A 122 -2.26 3.36 1.46
N LEU A 123 -0.96 3.46 1.68
CA LEU A 123 -0.36 4.48 2.54
C LEU A 123 0.36 5.53 1.70
N GLY A 124 0.25 6.77 2.16
CA GLY A 124 1.03 7.92 1.74
C GLY A 124 2.15 8.18 2.75
N LEU A 125 3.34 8.52 2.26
CA LEU A 125 4.55 8.71 3.06
C LEU A 125 5.26 10.00 2.67
N LEU A 126 5.83 10.67 3.66
CA LEU A 126 6.72 11.84 3.44
C LEU A 126 8.19 11.51 3.63
N ALA A 127 8.49 10.37 4.26
CA ALA A 127 9.83 9.90 4.50
C ALA A 127 9.95 8.40 4.20
N GLN A 128 11.18 7.96 3.89
CA GLN A 128 11.47 6.54 3.73
C GLN A 128 11.27 5.82 5.08
N PRO A 129 10.45 4.77 5.16
CA PRO A 129 10.26 4.03 6.40
C PRO A 129 11.54 3.28 6.77
N SER A 130 11.95 3.35 8.04
CA SER A 130 13.13 2.62 8.54
C SER A 130 12.87 1.12 8.72
N SER A 131 11.61 0.70 8.62
CA SER A 131 11.17 -0.66 8.88
C SER A 131 10.03 -1.08 7.92
N PRO A 132 9.92 -2.38 7.57
CA PRO A 132 8.79 -2.91 6.81
C PRO A 132 7.48 -3.02 7.61
N LEU A 133 7.53 -2.83 8.94
CA LEU A 133 6.35 -2.75 9.80
C LEU A 133 6.08 -1.31 10.20
N ILE A 134 4.88 -0.84 9.88
CA ILE A 134 4.42 0.49 10.25
C ILE A 134 3.33 0.35 11.32
N PRO A 135 3.47 1.05 12.46
CA PRO A 135 2.38 1.15 13.42
C PRO A 135 1.31 2.10 12.87
N ILE A 136 0.07 1.62 12.78
CA ILE A 136 -1.10 2.36 12.34
C ILE A 136 -1.99 2.62 13.56
N PRO A 137 -2.38 3.87 13.82
CA PRO A 137 -3.21 4.16 14.97
C PRO A 137 -4.63 3.64 14.72
N ASP A 138 -5.23 3.04 15.75
CA ASP A 138 -6.61 2.53 15.66
C ASP A 138 -7.64 3.66 15.66
N ARG A 139 -7.25 4.84 16.15
CA ARG A 139 -8.10 6.04 16.22
C ARG A 139 -7.27 7.24 15.76
N PRO A 140 -7.90 8.28 15.17
CA PRO A 140 -7.16 9.48 14.83
C PRO A 140 -6.42 10.03 16.06
N PRO A 141 -5.18 10.52 15.89
CA PRO A 141 -4.48 11.21 16.97
C PRO A 141 -5.32 12.41 17.44
N PRO A 142 -5.36 12.70 18.75
CA PRO A 142 -6.08 13.86 19.26
C PRO A 142 -5.51 15.15 18.64
N GLU A 143 -6.37 16.07 18.20
CA GLU A 143 -6.02 17.30 17.46
C GLU A 143 -5.31 18.36 18.33
N THR A 144 -5.05 18.08 19.61
CA THR A 144 -4.46 19.05 20.53
C THR A 144 -3.59 18.32 21.55
N GLU A 145 -2.30 18.64 21.57
CA GLU A 145 -1.42 18.43 22.72
C GLU A 145 -1.89 19.35 23.85
N VAL A 146 -3.04 19.05 24.45
CA VAL A 146 -3.37 19.64 25.76
C VAL A 146 -2.53 18.87 26.76
N ASP A 147 -1.66 19.59 27.49
CA ASP A 147 -0.90 19.12 28.64
C ASP A 147 -1.85 18.43 29.65
N HIS A 148 -2.14 17.17 29.40
CA HIS A 148 -2.83 16.30 30.33
C HIS A 148 -1.77 15.43 30.98
N PHE A 149 -1.54 15.71 32.26
CA PHE A 149 -0.83 14.82 33.17
C PHE A 149 -1.26 13.38 32.91
N SER A 150 -0.35 12.59 32.34
CA SER A 150 -0.61 11.23 31.88
C SER A 150 -1.11 10.38 33.03
N SER A 151 -2.36 9.93 32.94
CA SER A 151 -2.96 8.96 33.86
C SER A 151 -2.56 7.52 33.52
N GLY A 152 -1.36 7.27 32.97
CA GLY A 152 -0.78 5.94 32.77
C GLY A 152 -1.55 4.95 31.87
N ILE A 153 -2.71 5.32 31.32
CA ILE A 153 -3.62 4.43 30.55
C ILE A 153 -4.00 5.03 29.18
N GLU A 154 -3.72 6.31 28.94
CA GLU A 154 -4.07 7.00 27.68
C GLU A 154 -2.97 6.81 26.62
N GLY A 155 -2.99 5.65 25.97
CA GLY A 155 -2.30 5.46 24.70
C GLY A 155 -3.33 5.25 23.59
N VAL A 156 -3.20 5.97 22.46
CA VAL A 156 -3.87 5.56 21.22
C VAL A 156 -3.43 4.12 20.95
N PRO A 157 -4.34 3.14 20.83
CA PRO A 157 -3.93 1.79 20.54
C PRO A 157 -3.43 1.70 19.09
N TRP A 158 -2.38 0.90 18.87
CA TRP A 158 -1.71 0.77 17.57
C TRP A 158 -1.87 -0.65 17.03
N SER A 159 -2.21 -0.74 15.76
CA SER A 159 -2.19 -1.96 14.95
C SER A 159 -0.96 -1.98 14.06
N TRP A 160 -0.40 -3.14 13.79
CA TRP A 160 0.76 -3.25 12.91
C TRP A 160 0.35 -3.53 11.48
N ALA A 161 0.93 -2.80 10.53
CA ALA A 161 0.81 -3.06 9.10
C ALA A 161 2.17 -3.47 8.51
N VAL A 162 2.16 -4.49 7.65
CA VAL A 162 3.32 -4.93 6.85
C VAL A 162 3.27 -4.26 5.49
N LEU A 163 4.38 -3.67 5.07
CA LEU A 163 4.57 -3.20 3.70
C LEU A 163 4.62 -4.38 2.72
N LYS A 164 3.82 -4.31 1.65
CA LYS A 164 3.84 -5.31 0.57
C LYS A 164 4.93 -5.02 -0.45
N GLU A 165 5.39 -3.80 -0.54
CA GLU A 165 6.44 -3.37 -1.46
C GLU A 165 7.72 -3.09 -0.68
N ARG A 166 8.88 -3.35 -1.28
CA ARG A 166 10.19 -3.15 -0.64
C ARG A 166 10.48 -1.66 -0.40
N THR A 167 10.07 -0.81 -1.32
CA THR A 167 10.29 0.63 -1.28
C THR A 167 9.02 1.35 -1.71
N PRO A 168 8.65 2.47 -1.06
CA PRO A 168 7.60 3.35 -1.55
C PRO A 168 7.92 3.85 -2.96
N ARG A 169 6.87 4.09 -3.74
CA ARG A 169 6.96 4.75 -5.05
C ARG A 169 6.76 6.24 -4.85
N TRP A 170 7.81 7.02 -5.04
CA TRP A 170 7.77 8.48 -4.88
C TRP A 170 7.19 9.12 -6.12
N ILE A 171 6.25 10.04 -5.94
CA ILE A 171 5.50 10.67 -7.02
C ILE A 171 5.30 12.15 -6.69
N ASP A 172 5.51 13.00 -7.68
CA ASP A 172 5.10 14.40 -7.63
C ASP A 172 3.65 14.52 -8.11
N LEU A 173 2.73 14.89 -7.21
CA LEU A 173 1.29 14.96 -7.49
C LEU A 173 0.90 16.10 -8.44
N THR A 174 1.78 17.07 -8.68
CA THR A 174 1.49 18.16 -9.65
C THR A 174 1.75 17.72 -11.07
N THR A 175 2.87 17.01 -11.30
CA THR A 175 3.30 16.53 -12.61
C THR A 175 2.84 15.09 -12.90
N ASN A 176 2.45 14.34 -11.88
CA ASN A 176 2.23 12.89 -11.90
C ASN A 176 3.46 12.07 -12.31
N GLU A 177 4.66 12.63 -12.13
CA GLU A 177 5.92 11.95 -12.45
C GLU A 177 6.49 11.17 -11.26
N TYR A 178 7.06 10.00 -11.55
CA TYR A 178 7.76 9.19 -10.55
C TYR A 178 9.14 9.75 -10.24
N ARG A 179 9.51 9.73 -8.96
CA ARG A 179 10.82 10.14 -8.44
C ARG A 179 11.54 8.94 -7.83
N ILE A 180 12.87 9.03 -7.76
CA ILE A 180 13.73 7.94 -7.27
C ILE A 180 13.86 8.00 -5.73
N SER A 181 13.65 9.17 -5.13
CA SER A 181 13.89 9.41 -3.70
C SER A 181 12.76 10.23 -3.06
N PRO A 182 12.61 10.12 -1.72
CA PRO A 182 11.77 11.05 -0.96
C PRO A 182 12.18 12.51 -1.18
N PRO A 183 11.27 13.46 -0.92
CA PRO A 183 11.66 14.85 -0.79
C PRO A 183 12.67 14.99 0.38
N VAL A 184 13.79 15.64 0.13
CA VAL A 184 14.71 16.03 1.20
C VAL A 184 14.11 17.26 1.88
N TYR A 185 13.66 17.13 3.13
CA TYR A 185 13.16 18.26 3.90
C TYR A 185 14.23 18.73 4.89
N ASP A 186 14.74 19.93 4.68
CA ASP A 186 15.66 20.62 5.58
C ASP A 186 14.99 21.90 6.08
N LYS A 187 14.66 21.93 7.38
CA LYS A 187 14.04 23.09 8.04
C LYS A 187 14.92 24.35 7.98
N GLY A 188 16.21 24.21 7.66
CA GLY A 188 17.16 25.32 7.55
C GLY A 188 17.23 26.01 6.18
N LYS A 189 16.53 25.50 5.15
CA LYS A 189 16.63 26.02 3.78
C LYS A 189 15.27 26.47 3.24
N ILE A 190 15.19 27.74 2.85
CA ILE A 190 13.98 28.38 2.30
C ILE A 190 13.56 27.72 0.98
N GLU A 191 14.53 27.31 0.14
CA GLU A 191 14.30 26.64 -1.14
C GLU A 191 13.56 25.30 -0.99
N THR A 192 13.68 24.65 0.16
CA THR A 192 13.03 23.37 0.45
C THR A 192 11.55 23.51 0.79
N PHE A 193 11.07 24.74 1.02
CA PHE A 193 9.68 25.01 1.38
C PHE A 193 8.73 24.79 0.18
N SER A 194 9.13 25.12 -1.06
CA SER A 194 8.24 25.06 -2.23
C SER A 194 8.33 23.79 -3.07
N GLU A 195 9.52 23.20 -3.24
CA GLU A 195 9.71 22.06 -4.17
C GLU A 195 9.12 20.73 -3.68
N SER A 196 8.59 20.70 -2.46
CA SER A 196 8.37 19.43 -1.77
C SER A 196 6.95 19.22 -1.21
N GLU A 197 6.06 20.20 -1.35
CA GLU A 197 4.66 20.09 -0.89
C GLU A 197 3.78 19.15 -1.76
N SER A 198 4.25 18.76 -2.94
CA SER A 198 3.51 17.88 -3.86
C SER A 198 4.05 16.45 -3.91
N ILE A 199 5.20 16.16 -3.30
CA ILE A 199 5.84 14.85 -3.41
C ILE A 199 5.34 13.93 -2.30
N ILE A 200 4.81 12.77 -2.69
CA ILE A 200 4.33 11.72 -1.78
C ILE A 200 4.90 10.36 -2.18
N GLY A 201 5.27 9.55 -1.19
CA GLY A 201 5.57 8.14 -1.36
C GLY A 201 4.30 7.31 -1.24
N ILE A 202 3.97 6.48 -2.22
CA ILE A 202 2.83 5.57 -2.17
C ILE A 202 3.34 4.15 -1.92
N VAL A 203 2.72 3.44 -0.98
CA VAL A 203 3.03 2.03 -0.73
C VAL A 203 1.78 1.24 -0.33
N ARG A 204 1.65 0.02 -0.86
CA ARG A 204 0.63 -0.93 -0.39
C ARG A 204 1.07 -1.59 0.92
N ALA A 205 0.15 -1.74 1.85
CA ALA A 205 0.37 -2.40 3.13
C ALA A 205 -0.80 -3.33 3.49
N LYS A 206 -0.56 -4.24 4.44
CA LYS A 206 -1.59 -5.12 5.02
C LYS A 206 -1.52 -5.12 6.53
N LEU A 207 -2.67 -4.97 7.19
CA LEU A 207 -2.78 -5.16 8.64
C LEU A 207 -2.48 -6.60 9.03
N LEU A 208 -1.70 -6.77 10.09
CA LEU A 208 -1.44 -8.08 10.70
C LEU A 208 -2.67 -8.62 11.44
N ASP A 209 -3.41 -7.73 12.10
CA ASP A 209 -4.65 -8.05 12.80
C ASP A 209 -5.83 -7.65 11.91
N GLU A 210 -6.37 -8.60 11.14
CA GLU A 210 -7.42 -8.34 10.14
C GLU A 210 -8.78 -7.98 10.78
N GLU A 211 -9.02 -8.46 12.01
CA GLU A 211 -10.27 -8.27 12.74
C GLU A 211 -10.34 -6.93 13.46
N ARG A 212 -9.19 -6.28 13.66
CA ARG A 212 -9.11 -5.05 14.43
C ARG A 212 -9.50 -3.83 13.59
N PRO A 213 -10.58 -3.11 13.95
CA PRO A 213 -11.02 -1.98 13.16
C PRO A 213 -10.11 -0.77 13.39
N ILE A 214 -9.63 -0.20 12.29
CA ILE A 214 -9.03 1.15 12.28
C ILE A 214 -10.15 2.17 12.11
N ALA A 215 -10.16 3.24 12.91
CA ALA A 215 -11.12 4.33 12.83
C ALA A 215 -10.52 5.62 12.23
N VAL A 216 -9.26 5.57 11.79
CA VAL A 216 -8.60 6.68 11.07
C VAL A 216 -9.23 6.83 9.69
N ALA A 217 -9.74 8.02 9.40
CA ALA A 217 -10.31 8.36 8.11
C ALA A 217 -9.19 8.47 7.04
N PRO A 218 -9.45 8.05 5.79
CA PRO A 218 -8.53 8.31 4.70
C PRO A 218 -8.24 9.82 4.53
N GLY A 219 -7.01 10.16 4.16
CA GLY A 219 -6.55 11.55 3.99
C GLY A 219 -6.02 12.21 5.27
N LYS A 220 -6.21 11.61 6.45
CA LYS A 220 -5.65 12.13 7.71
C LYS A 220 -4.19 11.69 7.89
N TRP A 221 -3.33 12.67 8.14
CA TRP A 221 -1.92 12.46 8.43
C TRP A 221 -1.73 12.09 9.91
N PHE A 222 -0.72 11.27 10.19
CA PHE A 222 -0.36 10.86 11.55
C PHE A 222 1.14 10.58 11.66
N SER A 223 1.65 10.77 12.86
CA SER A 223 3.03 10.44 13.23
C SER A 223 3.12 9.04 13.85
N GLY A 224 4.35 8.54 14.00
CA GLY A 224 4.59 7.30 14.74
C GLY A 224 4.21 7.42 16.23
N PRO A 225 4.12 6.29 16.95
CA PRO A 225 3.76 6.28 18.36
C PRO A 225 4.83 6.94 19.24
N THR A 226 4.40 7.76 20.20
CA THR A 226 5.28 8.37 21.22
C THR A 226 5.83 7.34 22.22
N HIS A 227 5.05 6.29 22.48
CA HIS A 227 5.43 5.20 23.39
C HIS A 227 5.45 3.87 22.65
N ARG A 228 6.23 2.91 23.15
CA ARG A 228 6.33 1.58 22.55
C ARG A 228 4.95 0.94 22.40
N PRO A 229 4.49 0.65 21.17
CA PRO A 229 3.26 -0.09 20.95
C PRO A 229 3.42 -1.56 21.37
N LYS A 230 2.31 -2.22 21.68
CA LYS A 230 2.30 -3.66 21.95
C LYS A 230 2.92 -4.40 20.76
N PRO A 231 3.87 -5.32 20.96
CA PRO A 231 4.53 -6.00 19.85
C PRO A 231 3.53 -6.83 19.02
N PRO A 232 3.83 -7.03 17.72
CA PRO A 232 2.96 -7.76 16.81
C PRO A 232 2.89 -9.25 17.13
N LEU A 233 3.90 -9.79 17.81
CA LEU A 233 4.01 -11.20 18.17
C LEU A 233 3.90 -11.41 19.68
N PRO A 234 3.46 -12.60 20.15
CA PRO A 234 3.36 -12.90 21.56
C PRO A 234 4.72 -12.84 22.27
N GLU A 235 4.83 -12.02 23.32
CA GLU A 235 6.08 -11.84 24.06
C GLU A 235 6.58 -13.11 24.76
N SER A 236 5.67 -13.99 25.18
CA SER A 236 6.04 -15.22 25.88
C SER A 236 6.83 -16.19 25.02
N SER A 237 6.54 -16.26 23.72
CA SER A 237 7.14 -17.26 22.80
C SER A 237 8.08 -16.67 21.76
N MET A 238 7.92 -15.40 21.39
CA MET A 238 8.64 -14.79 20.26
C MET A 238 9.65 -13.72 20.65
N HIS A 239 9.85 -13.45 21.94
CA HIS A 239 10.76 -12.39 22.40
C HIS A 239 11.68 -12.81 23.57
N ARG A 240 11.78 -14.12 23.87
CA ARG A 240 12.54 -14.66 25.02
C ARG A 240 13.58 -15.73 24.66
N GLY A 241 13.72 -16.08 23.39
CA GLY A 241 14.70 -17.05 22.91
C GLY A 241 16.15 -16.57 22.99
N GLN A 242 17.08 -17.50 22.76
CA GLN A 242 18.52 -17.23 22.78
C GLN A 242 19.04 -16.61 21.47
N TRP A 243 18.34 -16.81 20.36
CA TRP A 243 18.76 -16.34 19.03
C TRP A 243 17.87 -15.20 18.55
N ILE A 244 18.48 -14.19 17.94
CA ILE A 244 17.78 -13.11 17.27
C ILE A 244 17.48 -13.55 15.84
N LEU A 245 16.20 -13.71 15.51
CA LEU A 245 15.76 -14.03 14.16
C LEU A 245 15.69 -12.77 13.30
N ALA A 246 15.11 -11.70 13.83
CA ALA A 246 14.88 -10.45 13.11
C ALA A 246 14.60 -9.29 14.07
N ARG A 247 14.75 -8.06 13.57
CA ARG A 247 14.22 -6.85 14.21
C ARG A 247 13.13 -6.27 13.33
N CYS A 248 11.93 -6.15 13.88
CA CYS A 248 10.77 -5.74 13.13
C CYS A 248 10.62 -4.22 13.04
N HIS A 249 10.84 -3.48 14.13
CA HIS A 249 10.73 -2.02 14.18
C HIS A 249 11.62 -1.52 15.32
N GLU A 250 12.04 -0.25 15.30
CA GLU A 250 12.96 0.28 16.31
C GLU A 250 12.39 0.25 17.73
N LEU A 251 11.11 0.61 17.86
CA LEU A 251 10.35 0.57 19.11
C LEU A 251 9.88 -0.83 19.52
N ALA A 252 9.98 -1.83 18.64
CA ALA A 252 9.58 -3.20 18.95
C ALA A 252 10.79 -4.02 19.42
N PRO A 253 10.59 -4.99 20.34
CA PRO A 253 11.66 -5.90 20.74
C PRO A 253 12.09 -6.78 19.56
N ASP A 254 13.35 -7.22 19.59
CA ASP A 254 13.85 -8.21 18.64
C ASP A 254 13.01 -9.49 18.69
N ILE A 255 12.74 -10.09 17.54
CA ILE A 255 12.12 -11.41 17.45
C ILE A 255 13.15 -12.45 17.86
N ARG A 256 12.88 -13.10 18.99
CA ARG A 256 13.67 -14.16 19.60
C ARG A 256 12.77 -15.37 19.92
N PRO A 257 12.55 -16.28 18.96
CA PRO A 257 11.73 -17.46 19.16
C PRO A 257 12.33 -18.37 20.24
N VAL A 258 11.50 -18.82 21.19
CA VAL A 258 11.91 -19.73 22.26
C VAL A 258 12.17 -21.15 21.72
N SER A 259 11.48 -21.53 20.65
CA SER A 259 11.63 -22.82 19.98
C SER A 259 11.91 -22.64 18.48
N PRO A 260 12.54 -23.63 17.82
CA PRO A 260 12.71 -23.62 16.37
C PRO A 260 11.36 -23.48 15.67
N GLY A 261 11.28 -22.57 14.70
CA GLY A 261 10.11 -22.39 13.84
C GLY A 261 10.41 -22.90 12.44
N VAL A 262 9.47 -23.65 11.84
CA VAL A 262 9.52 -24.02 10.42
C VAL A 262 8.51 -23.16 9.69
N ALA A 263 8.99 -22.33 8.76
CA ALA A 263 8.13 -21.56 7.87
C ALA A 263 8.14 -22.22 6.48
N VAL A 264 6.95 -22.53 5.96
CA VAL A 264 6.81 -22.96 4.56
C VAL A 264 6.75 -21.71 3.70
N ALA A 265 7.84 -21.41 3.00
CA ALA A 265 7.85 -20.34 2.01
C ALA A 265 6.99 -20.77 0.83
N SER A 266 5.75 -20.27 0.76
CA SER A 266 4.97 -20.34 -0.47
C SER A 266 5.65 -19.46 -1.53
N GLU A 267 5.71 -19.90 -2.79
CA GLU A 267 6.43 -19.26 -3.91
C GLU A 267 5.98 -17.81 -4.24
N ARG A 268 5.16 -17.18 -3.41
CA ARG A 268 4.72 -15.78 -3.50
C ARG A 268 5.81 -14.77 -3.13
N LEU A 269 7.07 -15.10 -3.41
CA LEU A 269 8.13 -14.11 -3.43
C LEU A 269 7.76 -13.07 -4.48
N HIS A 270 7.54 -11.84 -4.02
CA HIS A 270 7.32 -10.70 -4.89
C HIS A 270 8.55 -10.61 -5.80
N ARG A 271 8.38 -10.91 -7.08
CA ARG A 271 9.39 -10.56 -8.09
C ARG A 271 9.38 -9.04 -8.25
N SER A 272 9.99 -8.33 -7.30
CA SER A 272 10.61 -7.04 -7.61
C SER A 272 11.90 -7.34 -8.41
N MET A 273 11.73 -7.85 -9.63
CA MET A 273 12.78 -7.98 -10.64
C MET A 273 12.39 -7.18 -11.88
N LEU A 274 11.91 -5.97 -11.66
CA LEU A 274 11.96 -4.89 -12.65
C LEU A 274 12.59 -3.72 -11.90
N ALA A 275 13.92 -3.77 -11.86
CA ALA A 275 14.75 -2.59 -11.72
C ALA A 275 14.73 -1.82 -13.05
#